data_AF-A0A8B6HV04-F1
#
_entry.id   AF-A0A8B6HV04-F1
#
_cell.length_a   1.000
_cell.length_b   1.000
_cell.length_c   1.000
_cell.angle_alpha   90.00
_cell.angle_beta   90.00
_cell.angle_gamma   90.00
#
_symmetry.space_group_name_H-M   'P 1'
#
loop_
_entity.id
_entity.type
_entity.pdbx_description
1 polymer ?
#
loop_
_entity_poly.entity_id
_entity_poly.type
_entity_poly.pdbx_seq_one_letter_code
_entity_poly.pdbx_strand_id
1 'polypeptide(L)'
;MRLAARRRTRDDHGKRVSKQEWAGRRLFSHRSHGRSDRLRRMWTGLCTPPRTGGACVWQGGGKGLQGEDTSEYDTDEDALPMSDAELEEALEGLPVDVCCAEELPADISHRPMTYVVNTDTCDGPGKHWVAFHFPSTGPAEFFDSLGRSPEYYHRRFRNVLIANGPQYRFSTTQVQPGSSDMCGLFCVHFVKMRYRNISMEDIVKDFSSRDLMSNDDKLLALYE
;
A
#
# COMPACT_ATOMS: atom_id res chain seq x y z
N MET A 1 35.77 43.99 -24.20
CA MET A 1 36.68 43.79 -25.36
C MET A 1 37.71 42.72 -24.99
N ARG A 2 37.73 41.63 -25.78
CA ARG A 2 38.78 40.62 -26.04
C ARG A 2 39.86 40.33 -24.98
N LEU A 3 39.96 39.05 -24.59
CA LEU A 3 41.17 38.19 -24.60
C LEU A 3 40.68 36.76 -24.32
N ALA A 4 40.54 35.92 -25.34
CA ALA A 4 41.55 35.02 -25.91
C ALA A 4 41.50 33.62 -25.27
N ALA A 5 41.19 32.66 -26.13
CA ALA A 5 40.92 31.27 -25.81
C ALA A 5 42.16 30.37 -25.96
N ARG A 6 41.96 29.11 -25.54
CA ARG A 6 42.65 27.84 -25.90
C ARG A 6 43.74 27.41 -24.88
N ARG A 7 43.89 26.13 -24.50
CA ARG A 7 43.60 24.86 -25.19
C ARG A 7 43.13 23.76 -24.23
N ARG A 8 42.32 22.85 -24.79
CA ARG A 8 42.01 21.52 -24.27
C ARG A 8 43.18 20.58 -24.57
N THR A 9 43.53 19.71 -23.64
CA THR A 9 44.19 18.44 -23.92
C THR A 9 43.18 17.33 -23.67
N ARG A 10 42.91 16.54 -24.70
CA ARG A 10 42.20 15.26 -24.64
C ARG A 10 43.29 14.21 -24.44
N ASP A 11 43.17 13.40 -23.41
CA ASP A 11 43.92 12.16 -23.33
C ASP A 11 43.03 11.01 -23.83
N ASP A 12 43.69 10.20 -24.65
CA ASP A 12 43.24 8.95 -25.23
C ASP A 12 43.00 7.93 -24.09
N HIS A 13 42.05 7.03 -24.27
CA HIS A 13 41.50 6.08 -23.26
C HIS A 13 40.31 6.62 -22.45
N GLY A 14 39.15 6.64 -23.12
CA GLY A 14 37.86 6.87 -22.48
C GLY A 14 37.58 5.85 -21.36
N LYS A 15 37.75 6.30 -20.11
CA LYS A 15 37.12 5.77 -18.89
C LYS A 15 37.27 6.82 -17.79
N ARG A 16 36.15 7.34 -17.26
CA ARG A 16 36.13 8.19 -16.07
C ARG A 16 36.21 7.30 -14.82
N VAL A 17 37.23 7.56 -13.99
CA VAL A 17 37.45 7.13 -12.60
C VAL A 17 37.84 8.45 -11.90
N SER A 18 37.47 8.84 -10.67
CA SER A 18 36.73 8.40 -9.48
C SER A 18 36.34 9.71 -8.73
N LYS A 19 35.69 9.83 -7.58
CA LYS A 19 35.92 9.31 -6.21
C LYS A 19 34.89 10.09 -5.36
N GLN A 20 34.23 9.52 -4.36
CA GLN A 20 34.76 9.52 -2.99
C GLN A 20 34.19 8.34 -2.20
N GLU A 21 35.12 7.49 -1.75
CA GLU A 21 34.96 6.54 -0.65
C GLU A 21 35.11 7.30 0.67
N TRP A 22 34.34 6.92 1.71
CA TRP A 22 34.87 6.83 3.07
C TRP A 22 34.35 5.55 3.75
N ALA A 23 35.29 4.85 4.37
CA ALA A 23 35.23 3.46 4.79
C ALA A 23 34.88 3.30 6.28
N GLY A 24 34.30 2.14 6.63
CA GLY A 24 34.14 1.68 8.00
C GLY A 24 33.77 0.20 8.07
N ARG A 25 34.75 -0.69 7.89
CA ARG A 25 34.61 -2.15 8.04
C ARG A 25 34.50 -2.57 9.50
N ARG A 26 33.64 -3.56 9.80
CA ARG A 26 34.01 -4.69 10.67
C ARG A 26 33.49 -6.01 10.10
N LEU A 27 34.42 -6.95 9.97
CA LEU A 27 34.26 -8.34 9.61
C LEU A 27 33.75 -9.15 10.81
N PHE A 28 32.88 -10.14 10.60
CA PHE A 28 33.01 -11.47 11.24
C PHE A 28 32.31 -12.59 10.45
N SER A 29 33.15 -13.50 9.96
CA SER A 29 33.04 -14.93 9.63
C SER A 29 31.71 -15.73 9.68
N HIS A 30 31.28 -16.18 8.49
CA HIS A 30 31.11 -17.57 7.99
C HIS A 30 30.73 -18.80 8.87
N ARG A 31 29.93 -19.67 8.20
CA ARG A 31 29.62 -21.13 8.34
C ARG A 31 28.48 -21.51 9.31
N SER A 32 27.59 -22.47 9.03
CA SER A 32 27.33 -23.36 7.88
C SER A 32 26.10 -24.25 8.17
N HIS A 33 25.30 -24.54 7.13
CA HIS A 33 24.61 -25.82 6.81
C HIS A 33 23.67 -26.51 7.84
N GLY A 34 22.47 -26.89 7.39
CA GLY A 34 21.71 -27.99 8.02
C GLY A 34 20.23 -28.11 7.63
N ARG A 35 19.94 -29.08 6.75
CA ARG A 35 18.64 -29.59 6.26
C ARG A 35 17.58 -29.86 7.35
N SER A 36 16.29 -29.81 6.98
CA SER A 36 15.43 -31.02 6.93
C SER A 36 14.01 -30.73 6.41
N ASP A 37 13.62 -31.50 5.41
CA ASP A 37 12.26 -31.73 4.94
C ASP A 37 11.37 -32.47 5.96
N ARG A 38 10.06 -32.47 5.62
CA ARG A 38 8.95 -33.36 6.04
C ARG A 38 8.22 -32.98 7.33
N LEU A 39 6.95 -32.64 7.19
CA LEU A 39 5.87 -33.64 7.29
C LEU A 39 4.52 -33.08 6.81
N ARG A 40 3.99 -33.72 5.75
CA ARG A 40 2.55 -33.80 5.47
C ARG A 40 1.86 -34.59 6.58
N ARG A 41 0.63 -34.18 6.92
CA ARG A 41 -0.54 -35.00 7.32
C ARG A 41 -1.73 -34.01 7.40
N MET A 42 -2.59 -33.95 6.38
CA MET A 42 -3.84 -34.73 6.27
C MET A 42 -4.61 -34.80 7.58
N TRP A 43 -5.64 -33.97 7.73
CA TRP A 43 -6.85 -34.30 8.48
C TRP A 43 -8.08 -33.98 7.61
N THR A 44 -8.76 -35.05 7.23
CA THR A 44 -10.06 -35.14 6.58
C THR A 44 -11.16 -35.26 7.64
N GLY A 45 -12.36 -34.77 7.31
CA GLY A 45 -13.63 -35.13 7.98
C GLY A 45 -14.29 -33.94 8.66
N LEU A 46 -15.61 -33.72 8.57
CA LEU A 46 -16.71 -34.53 8.08
C LEU A 46 -17.86 -33.59 7.67
N CYS A 47 -18.44 -33.81 6.50
CA CYS A 47 -19.82 -33.45 6.21
C CYS A 47 -20.73 -34.57 6.73
N THR A 48 -21.78 -34.22 7.48
CA THR A 48 -22.99 -35.05 7.62
C THR A 48 -24.22 -34.14 7.75
N PRO A 49 -25.29 -34.35 6.96
CA PRO A 49 -26.58 -33.66 7.10
C PRO A 49 -27.58 -34.51 7.91
N PRO A 50 -28.71 -33.92 8.33
CA PRO A 50 -30.00 -34.58 8.13
C PRO A 50 -31.06 -33.61 7.57
N ARG A 51 -31.75 -33.94 6.46
CA ARG A 51 -32.94 -34.82 6.35
C ARG A 51 -34.20 -34.25 7.02
N THR A 52 -35.04 -33.63 6.21
CA THR A 52 -36.50 -33.79 6.06
C THR A 52 -36.84 -33.04 4.75
N GLY A 53 -37.59 -33.53 3.77
CA GLY A 53 -38.79 -34.36 3.78
C GLY A 53 -39.89 -33.53 3.12
N GLY A 54 -40.24 -33.81 1.86
CA GLY A 54 -41.33 -33.10 1.17
C GLY A 54 -41.27 -33.20 -0.34
N ALA A 55 -41.87 -34.26 -0.89
CA ALA A 55 -42.18 -34.37 -2.31
C ALA A 55 -43.28 -33.36 -2.67
N CYS A 56 -43.13 -32.65 -3.79
CA CYS A 56 -44.23 -31.94 -4.41
C CYS A 56 -44.18 -32.15 -5.93
N VAL A 57 -45.26 -32.74 -6.43
CA VAL A 57 -45.55 -33.03 -7.83
C VAL A 57 -46.00 -31.74 -8.51
N TRP A 58 -45.44 -31.44 -9.68
CA TRP A 58 -46.02 -30.47 -10.62
C TRP A 58 -45.95 -31.01 -12.05
N GLN A 59 -47.10 -31.03 -12.72
CA GLN A 59 -47.29 -31.29 -14.15
C GLN A 59 -47.75 -30.00 -14.86
N GLY A 60 -47.40 -29.88 -16.15
CA GLY A 60 -47.90 -28.88 -17.10
C GLY A 60 -46.90 -27.73 -17.31
N GLY A 61 -46.41 -27.38 -18.51
CA GLY A 61 -46.99 -27.49 -19.84
C GLY A 61 -47.28 -26.06 -20.34
N GLY A 62 -46.45 -25.49 -21.22
CA GLY A 62 -46.71 -24.15 -21.78
C GLY A 62 -45.60 -23.64 -22.69
N LYS A 63 -46.00 -23.13 -23.85
CA LYS A 63 -45.19 -22.75 -25.02
C LYS A 63 -44.60 -21.35 -24.86
N GLY A 64 -43.64 -21.04 -25.74
CA GLY A 64 -42.75 -19.89 -25.64
C GLY A 64 -43.28 -18.53 -26.09
N LEU A 65 -42.45 -17.53 -25.81
CA LEU A 65 -42.32 -16.18 -26.41
C LEU A 65 -40.81 -15.85 -26.26
N GLN A 66 -40.04 -15.65 -27.34
CA GLN A 66 -39.60 -14.32 -27.81
C GLN A 66 -39.30 -13.39 -26.61
N GLY A 67 -38.06 -13.10 -26.23
CA GLY A 67 -36.91 -12.80 -27.06
C GLY A 67 -36.80 -11.28 -27.19
N GLU A 68 -36.51 -10.58 -26.09
CA GLU A 68 -36.12 -9.17 -26.07
C GLU A 68 -35.08 -8.95 -24.95
N ASP A 69 -33.91 -8.50 -25.41
CA ASP A 69 -32.82 -7.77 -24.76
C ASP A 69 -32.34 -8.16 -23.35
N THR A 70 -31.24 -8.92 -23.32
CA THR A 70 -30.36 -9.07 -22.14
C THR A 70 -28.92 -8.90 -22.60
N SER A 71 -28.55 -7.72 -23.07
CA SER A 71 -27.13 -7.42 -23.31
C SER A 71 -26.84 -5.93 -23.25
N GLU A 72 -26.73 -5.42 -22.03
CA GLU A 72 -25.71 -4.42 -21.71
C GLU A 72 -25.49 -4.45 -20.19
N TYR A 73 -24.92 -5.56 -19.71
CA TYR A 73 -24.11 -5.45 -18.51
C TYR A 73 -22.78 -4.87 -19.00
N ASP A 74 -22.70 -3.54 -19.06
CA ASP A 74 -21.43 -2.87 -18.84
C ASP A 74 -21.00 -3.32 -17.44
N THR A 75 -20.26 -4.42 -17.37
CA THR A 75 -19.38 -4.64 -16.22
C THR A 75 -18.41 -3.48 -16.29
N ASP A 76 -18.69 -2.45 -15.48
CA ASP A 76 -17.72 -1.45 -15.04
C ASP A 76 -16.36 -2.16 -15.00
N GLU A 77 -15.48 -1.86 -15.96
CA GLU A 77 -14.12 -2.36 -15.89
C GLU A 77 -13.59 -1.88 -14.55
N ASP A 78 -13.41 -2.87 -13.67
CA ASP A 78 -13.28 -2.72 -12.23
C ASP A 78 -12.35 -1.53 -11.96
N ALA A 79 -12.88 -0.49 -11.30
CA ALA A 79 -12.05 0.56 -10.75
C ALA A 79 -11.10 -0.12 -9.76
N LEU A 80 -9.91 -0.44 -10.26
CA LEU A 80 -8.89 -1.13 -9.50
C LEU A 80 -8.19 -0.08 -8.65
N PRO A 81 -7.88 -0.39 -7.39
CA PRO A 81 -7.10 0.51 -6.56
C PRO A 81 -5.77 0.82 -7.26
N MET A 82 -5.26 2.03 -7.07
CA MET A 82 -3.95 2.45 -7.62
C MET A 82 -2.91 1.35 -7.47
N SER A 83 -2.20 1.06 -8.54
CA SER A 83 -1.11 0.10 -8.59
C SER A 83 0.15 0.62 -7.89
N ASP A 84 1.05 -0.29 -7.54
CA ASP A 84 2.37 0.03 -6.97
C ASP A 84 3.11 1.06 -7.83
N ALA A 85 3.11 0.88 -9.16
CA ALA A 85 3.79 1.76 -10.11
C ALA A 85 3.19 3.19 -10.11
N GLU A 86 1.86 3.32 -10.04
CA GLU A 86 1.21 4.63 -9.96
C GLU A 86 1.49 5.34 -8.64
N LEU A 87 1.58 4.60 -7.53
CA LEU A 87 1.96 5.14 -6.23
C LEU A 87 3.43 5.61 -6.23
N GLU A 88 4.33 4.81 -6.79
CA GLU A 88 5.74 5.14 -6.94
C GLU A 88 5.94 6.40 -7.80
N GLU A 89 5.27 6.48 -8.95
CA GLU A 89 5.30 7.66 -9.82
C GLU A 89 4.74 8.89 -9.10
N ALA A 90 3.59 8.76 -8.44
CA ALA A 90 2.95 9.88 -7.75
C ALA A 90 3.78 10.42 -6.57
N LEU A 91 4.69 9.61 -6.03
CA LEU A 91 5.53 9.91 -4.86
C LEU A 91 7.01 10.07 -5.18
N GLU A 92 7.36 10.12 -6.48
CA GLU A 92 8.73 10.27 -6.94
C GLU A 92 9.43 11.48 -6.27
N GLY A 93 10.66 11.25 -5.79
CA GLY A 93 11.49 12.27 -5.15
C GLY A 93 11.24 12.47 -3.65
N LEU A 94 10.27 11.78 -3.05
CA LEU A 94 10.10 11.71 -1.60
C LEU A 94 10.76 10.44 -1.04
N PRO A 95 11.23 10.44 0.23
CA PRO A 95 11.76 9.23 0.86
C PRO A 95 10.61 8.30 1.28
N VAL A 96 10.06 7.62 0.29
CA VAL A 96 8.91 6.73 0.40
C VAL A 96 9.23 5.40 -0.30
N ASP A 97 8.88 4.29 0.34
CA ASP A 97 8.86 2.98 -0.32
C ASP A 97 7.41 2.48 -0.41
N VAL A 98 7.07 1.81 -1.51
CA VAL A 98 5.81 1.09 -1.70
C VAL A 98 6.08 -0.40 -1.51
N CYS A 99 5.32 -1.08 -0.67
CA CYS A 99 5.53 -2.51 -0.41
C CYS A 99 4.27 -3.22 0.10
N CYS A 100 4.32 -4.55 0.19
CA CYS A 100 3.29 -5.35 0.84
C CYS A 100 3.49 -5.47 2.37
N ALA A 101 2.48 -5.95 3.08
CA ALA A 101 2.49 -6.09 4.53
C ALA A 101 3.64 -6.95 5.10
N GLU A 102 4.15 -7.92 4.34
CA GLU A 102 5.23 -8.82 4.78
C GLU A 102 6.63 -8.19 4.62
N GLU A 103 6.78 -7.29 3.67
CA GLU A 103 8.03 -6.60 3.35
C GLU A 103 8.27 -5.34 4.20
N LEU A 104 7.23 -4.85 4.89
CA LEU A 104 7.37 -3.73 5.83
C LEU A 104 8.50 -4.00 6.87
N PRO A 105 9.58 -3.19 6.88
CA PRO A 105 10.71 -3.44 7.76
C PRO A 105 10.34 -3.31 9.24
N ALA A 106 10.92 -4.17 10.08
CA ALA A 106 10.65 -4.15 11.51
C ALA A 106 11.31 -2.96 12.24
N ASP A 107 12.48 -2.51 11.76
CA ASP A 107 13.27 -1.42 12.32
C ASP A 107 13.57 -0.39 11.22
N ILE A 108 13.30 0.88 11.51
CA ILE A 108 13.43 1.98 10.55
C ILE A 108 14.68 2.79 10.91
N SER A 109 15.79 2.47 10.25
CA SER A 109 17.12 3.05 10.53
C SER A 109 17.31 4.48 10.02
N HIS A 110 16.52 4.93 9.06
CA HIS A 110 16.62 6.25 8.44
C HIS A 110 15.30 7.00 8.56
N ARG A 111 15.38 8.28 8.94
CA ARG A 111 14.22 9.16 9.12
C ARG A 111 14.51 10.55 8.55
N PRO A 112 13.51 11.24 7.98
CA PRO A 112 12.12 10.80 7.84
C PRO A 112 11.97 9.74 6.75
N MET A 113 11.08 8.77 6.97
CA MET A 113 10.79 7.71 6.00
C MET A 113 9.29 7.41 6.03
N THR A 114 8.71 7.11 4.88
CA THR A 114 7.31 6.69 4.78
C THR A 114 7.20 5.39 4.01
N TYR A 115 6.27 4.53 4.39
CA TYR A 115 5.93 3.33 3.64
C TYR A 115 4.46 3.40 3.27
N VAL A 116 4.15 3.24 1.98
CA VAL A 116 2.78 2.99 1.52
C VAL A 116 2.65 1.49 1.36
N VAL A 117 1.80 0.89 2.18
CA VAL A 117 1.78 -0.54 2.43
C VAL A 117 0.46 -1.13 1.95
N ASN A 118 0.54 -2.13 1.10
CA ASN A 118 -0.62 -2.95 0.76
C ASN A 118 -0.97 -3.84 1.95
N THR A 119 -2.23 -3.85 2.35
CA THR A 119 -2.69 -4.67 3.48
C THR A 119 -2.84 -6.15 3.15
N ASP A 120 -2.83 -6.54 1.87
CA ASP A 120 -2.86 -7.93 1.45
C ASP A 120 -1.44 -8.55 1.43
N THR A 121 -1.37 -9.85 1.14
CA THR A 121 -0.08 -10.54 0.94
C THR A 121 0.61 -10.05 -0.33
N CYS A 122 1.93 -10.24 -0.43
CA CYS A 122 2.73 -9.77 -1.57
C CYS A 122 2.40 -10.50 -2.88
N ASP A 123 1.81 -11.69 -2.78
CA ASP A 123 1.29 -12.50 -3.89
C ASP A 123 -0.22 -12.30 -4.12
N GLY A 124 -0.87 -11.45 -3.32
CA GLY A 124 -2.28 -11.09 -3.46
C GLY A 124 -2.49 -9.97 -4.48
N PRO A 125 -3.72 -9.80 -4.99
CA PRO A 125 -4.04 -8.73 -5.94
C PRO A 125 -4.00 -7.33 -5.33
N GLY A 126 -3.79 -7.22 -4.01
CA GLY A 126 -3.93 -5.99 -3.26
C GLY A 126 -5.37 -5.73 -2.84
N LYS A 127 -5.57 -5.19 -1.64
CA LYS A 127 -6.93 -4.93 -1.10
C LYS A 127 -7.16 -3.51 -0.63
N HIS A 128 -6.15 -2.93 -0.01
CA HIS A 128 -6.26 -1.61 0.62
C HIS A 128 -4.86 -1.08 0.87
N TRP A 129 -4.67 0.22 0.66
CA TRP A 129 -3.40 0.92 0.89
C TRP A 129 -3.47 1.73 2.19
N VAL A 130 -2.41 1.63 2.99
CA VAL A 130 -2.24 2.39 4.23
C VAL A 130 -0.85 3.03 4.27
N ALA A 131 -0.66 4.10 5.03
CA ALA A 131 0.65 4.77 5.13
C ALA A 131 1.24 4.68 6.54
N PHE A 132 2.52 4.32 6.63
CA PHE A 132 3.33 4.37 7.83
C PHE A 132 4.35 5.49 7.71
N HIS A 133 4.18 6.57 8.47
CA HIS A 133 5.11 7.70 8.46
C HIS A 133 5.98 7.69 9.73
N PHE A 134 7.30 7.68 9.53
CA PHE A 134 8.31 7.74 10.58
C PHE A 134 9.00 9.11 10.51
N PRO A 135 8.52 10.10 11.27
CA PRO A 135 9.07 11.45 11.22
C PRO A 135 10.49 11.49 11.83
N SER A 136 11.27 12.51 11.46
CA SER A 136 12.61 12.74 12.04
C SER A 136 12.58 12.88 13.56
N THR A 137 11.50 13.45 14.09
CA THR A 137 11.26 13.61 15.51
C THR A 137 9.79 13.29 15.82
N GLY A 138 9.55 12.69 16.99
CA GLY A 138 8.21 12.35 17.44
C GLY A 138 7.80 10.90 17.17
N PRO A 139 6.54 10.55 17.49
CA PRO A 139 6.01 9.20 17.35
C PRO A 139 5.80 8.83 15.88
N ALA A 140 5.85 7.53 15.58
CA ALA A 140 5.42 7.02 14.28
C ALA A 140 3.91 7.28 14.07
N GLU A 141 3.50 7.45 12.83
CA GLU A 141 2.11 7.69 12.44
C GLU A 141 1.65 6.56 11.51
N PHE A 142 0.44 6.06 11.76
CA PHE A 142 -0.27 5.14 10.88
C PHE A 142 -1.51 5.83 10.34
N PHE A 143 -1.61 5.93 9.03
CA PHE A 143 -2.73 6.53 8.34
C PHE A 143 -3.49 5.47 7.55
N ASP A 144 -4.79 5.45 7.78
CA ASP A 144 -5.77 4.67 7.06
C ASP A 144 -6.97 5.58 6.78
N SER A 145 -7.31 5.74 5.50
CA SER A 145 -8.43 6.56 5.04
C SER A 145 -9.80 6.03 5.49
N LEU A 146 -9.91 4.75 5.83
CA LEU A 146 -11.09 4.14 6.44
C LEU A 146 -11.15 4.30 7.97
N GLY A 147 -10.13 4.91 8.58
CA GLY A 147 -10.05 5.16 10.01
C GLY A 147 -9.91 3.89 10.86
N ARG A 148 -9.39 2.78 10.32
CA ARG A 148 -9.11 1.58 11.11
C ARG A 148 -7.78 1.72 11.84
N SER A 149 -7.67 1.02 12.96
CA SER A 149 -6.42 0.93 13.71
C SER A 149 -5.47 -0.07 13.04
N PRO A 150 -4.15 0.02 13.27
CA PRO A 150 -3.19 -0.91 12.66
C PRO A 150 -3.43 -2.38 13.05
N GLU A 151 -4.09 -2.65 14.18
CA GLU A 151 -4.46 -4.00 14.63
C GLU A 151 -5.56 -4.65 13.80
N TYR A 152 -6.31 -3.87 13.01
CA TYR A 152 -7.38 -4.39 12.16
C TYR A 152 -6.85 -5.24 11.00
N TYR A 153 -5.62 -4.96 10.54
CA TYR A 153 -5.02 -5.56 9.36
C TYR A 153 -4.02 -6.68 9.75
N HIS A 154 -2.76 -6.51 9.35
CA HIS A 154 -1.74 -7.49 9.59
C HIS A 154 -1.17 -7.39 11.02
N ARG A 155 -1.03 -8.53 11.71
CA ARG A 155 -0.53 -8.61 13.09
C ARG A 155 0.82 -7.91 13.34
N ARG A 156 1.62 -7.69 12.29
CA ARG A 156 2.92 -7.00 12.40
C ARG A 156 2.80 -5.48 12.43
N PHE A 157 1.74 -4.88 11.92
CA PHE A 157 1.62 -3.42 11.75
C PHE A 157 1.83 -2.67 13.06
N ARG A 158 1.10 -3.08 14.10
CA ARG A 158 1.28 -2.54 15.46
C ARG A 158 2.70 -2.78 15.99
N ASN A 159 3.26 -3.95 15.74
CA ASN A 159 4.59 -4.31 16.24
C ASN A 159 5.69 -3.46 15.61
N VAL A 160 5.59 -3.16 14.32
CA VAL A 160 6.52 -2.26 13.62
C VAL A 160 6.47 -0.86 14.24
N LEU A 161 5.28 -0.33 14.49
CA LEU A 161 5.12 0.99 15.11
C LEU A 161 5.77 1.07 16.49
N ILE A 162 5.58 0.05 17.33
CA ILE A 162 6.11 0.00 18.70
C ILE A 162 7.61 -0.30 18.73
N ALA A 163 8.11 -1.11 17.80
CA ALA A 163 9.55 -1.34 17.67
C ALA A 163 10.30 -0.04 17.34
N ASN A 164 9.61 0.92 16.73
CA ASN A 164 10.14 2.20 16.26
C ASN A 164 9.83 3.39 17.18
N GLY A 165 9.31 3.14 18.38
CA GLY A 165 9.07 4.15 19.41
C GLY A 165 8.09 3.70 20.49
N PRO A 166 8.14 4.31 21.70
CA PRO A 166 7.25 3.93 22.81
C PRO A 166 5.78 4.31 22.56
N GLN A 167 5.52 5.17 21.57
CA GLN A 167 4.19 5.67 21.22
C GLN A 167 4.08 5.79 19.69
N TYR A 168 2.86 5.59 19.17
CA TYR A 168 2.49 5.88 17.80
C TYR A 168 1.13 6.59 17.76
N ARG A 169 0.82 7.21 16.63
CA ARG A 169 -0.45 7.91 16.37
C ARG A 169 -1.17 7.26 15.21
N PHE A 170 -2.50 7.30 15.25
CA PHE A 170 -3.36 6.99 14.12
C PHE A 170 -4.67 7.76 14.26
N SER A 171 -5.37 7.96 13.15
CA SER A 171 -6.71 8.56 13.14
C SER A 171 -7.77 7.46 13.14
N THR A 172 -8.84 7.66 13.92
CA THR A 172 -10.06 6.83 13.85
C THR A 172 -11.17 7.47 13.01
N THR A 173 -10.90 8.63 12.41
CA THR A 173 -11.85 9.33 11.54
C THR A 173 -11.78 8.71 10.14
N GLN A 174 -12.89 8.14 9.70
CA GLN A 174 -13.07 7.71 8.32
C GLN A 174 -13.23 8.95 7.43
N VAL A 175 -12.42 9.01 6.37
CA VAL A 175 -12.44 10.08 5.35
C VAL A 175 -12.71 9.54 3.95
N GLN A 176 -12.57 8.24 3.72
CA GLN A 176 -12.91 7.58 2.46
C GLN A 176 -14.23 6.80 2.57
N PRO A 177 -15.11 6.84 1.57
CA PRO A 177 -16.26 5.94 1.47
C PRO A 177 -15.81 4.47 1.45
N GLY A 178 -16.51 3.57 2.16
CA GLY A 178 -16.14 2.15 2.17
C GLY A 178 -16.32 1.43 0.82
N SER A 179 -17.01 2.06 -0.14
CA SER A 179 -17.22 1.57 -1.50
C SER A 179 -16.20 2.13 -2.52
N SER A 180 -15.34 3.04 -2.09
CA SER A 180 -14.34 3.69 -2.95
C SER A 180 -13.05 2.88 -2.99
N ASP A 181 -12.40 2.83 -4.15
CA ASP A 181 -11.10 2.20 -4.40
C ASP A 181 -9.92 3.20 -4.28
N MET A 182 -10.21 4.48 -4.01
CA MET A 182 -9.24 5.58 -3.99
C MET A 182 -8.25 5.59 -2.81
N CYS A 183 -8.17 4.52 -2.02
CA CYS A 183 -7.31 4.43 -0.82
C CYS A 183 -5.84 4.78 -1.10
N GLY A 184 -5.34 4.43 -2.30
CA GLY A 184 -4.02 4.83 -2.78
C GLY A 184 -3.86 6.35 -2.91
N LEU A 185 -4.86 7.05 -3.47
CA LEU A 185 -4.81 8.50 -3.65
C LEU A 185 -4.90 9.24 -2.31
N PHE A 186 -5.68 8.71 -1.36
CA PHE A 186 -5.66 9.21 0.02
C PHE A 186 -4.26 9.06 0.65
N CYS A 187 -3.57 7.93 0.45
CA CYS A 187 -2.20 7.76 0.89
C CYS A 187 -1.26 8.77 0.22
N VAL A 188 -1.36 8.96 -1.11
CA VAL A 188 -0.56 9.95 -1.84
C VAL A 188 -0.76 11.35 -1.27
N HIS A 189 -2.00 11.75 -1.03
CA HIS A 189 -2.32 13.05 -0.45
C HIS A 189 -1.74 13.21 0.95
N PHE A 190 -1.97 12.23 1.83
CA PHE A 190 -1.40 12.21 3.17
C PHE A 190 0.13 12.37 3.15
N VAL A 191 0.83 11.56 2.35
CA VAL A 191 2.29 11.58 2.23
C VAL A 191 2.77 12.96 1.75
N LYS A 192 2.20 13.50 0.66
CA LYS A 192 2.56 14.81 0.14
C LYS A 192 2.35 15.92 1.17
N MET A 193 1.26 15.89 1.93
CA MET A 193 1.02 16.86 3.00
C MET A 193 1.96 16.67 4.20
N ARG A 194 2.31 15.43 4.55
CA ARG A 194 3.27 15.17 5.63
C ARG A 194 4.66 15.72 5.32
N TYR A 195 5.15 15.56 4.09
CA TYR A 195 6.42 16.16 3.65
C TYR A 195 6.35 17.68 3.46
N ARG A 196 5.16 18.27 3.45
CA ARG A 196 4.92 19.73 3.58
C ARG A 196 4.79 20.20 5.03
N ASN A 197 5.10 19.33 6.00
CA ASN A 197 5.00 19.59 7.44
C ASN A 197 3.57 19.85 7.96
N ILE A 198 2.54 19.38 7.27
CA ILE A 198 1.15 19.46 7.76
C ILE A 198 0.85 18.24 8.63
N SER A 199 0.34 18.43 9.85
CA SER A 199 0.13 17.31 10.78
C SER A 199 -0.95 16.33 10.29
N MET A 200 -0.91 15.06 10.71
CA MET A 200 -1.96 14.09 10.38
C MET A 200 -3.35 14.58 10.81
N GLU A 201 -3.43 15.25 11.96
CA GLU A 201 -4.69 15.79 12.46
C GLU A 201 -5.26 16.88 11.54
N ASP A 202 -4.41 17.78 11.04
CA ASP A 202 -4.83 18.84 10.13
C ASP A 202 -5.19 18.29 8.74
N ILE A 203 -4.46 17.27 8.25
CA ILE A 203 -4.80 16.58 6.99
C ILE A 203 -6.19 15.93 7.10
N VAL A 204 -6.45 15.19 8.18
CA VAL A 204 -7.75 14.52 8.38
C VAL A 204 -8.88 15.54 8.54
N LYS A 205 -8.63 16.67 9.21
CA LYS A 205 -9.62 17.76 9.37
C LYS A 205 -9.98 18.46 8.07
N ASP A 206 -9.12 18.40 7.06
CA ASP A 206 -9.38 18.98 5.74
C ASP A 206 -10.41 18.15 4.94
N PHE A 207 -10.71 16.92 5.37
CA PHE A 207 -11.75 16.08 4.79
C PHE A 207 -13.06 16.16 5.57
N SER A 208 -14.17 15.95 4.86
CA SER A 208 -15.49 15.83 5.44
C SER A 208 -15.67 14.46 6.09
N SER A 209 -16.03 14.40 7.37
CA SER A 209 -16.38 13.14 8.05
C SER A 209 -17.87 12.77 7.93
N ARG A 210 -18.66 13.60 7.25
CA ARG A 210 -20.11 13.41 7.07
C ARG A 210 -20.50 13.09 5.64
N ASP A 211 -19.80 13.73 4.71
CA ASP A 211 -19.98 13.56 3.28
C ASP A 211 -18.69 13.00 2.72
N LEU A 212 -18.57 11.67 2.74
CA LEU A 212 -17.33 10.98 2.35
C LEU A 212 -17.11 11.03 0.84
N MET A 213 -18.19 11.05 0.05
CA MET A 213 -18.10 11.03 -1.42
C MET A 213 -17.44 12.31 -1.95
N SER A 214 -17.71 13.48 -1.34
CA SER A 214 -17.05 14.72 -1.77
C SER A 214 -15.55 14.76 -1.48
N ASN A 215 -15.02 13.86 -0.63
CA ASN A 215 -13.59 13.73 -0.44
C ASN A 215 -12.90 13.06 -1.65
N ASP A 216 -13.58 12.12 -2.30
CA ASP A 216 -13.11 11.47 -3.52
C ASP A 216 -13.04 12.52 -4.65
N ASP A 217 -14.14 13.26 -4.87
CA ASP A 217 -14.20 14.37 -5.83
C ASP A 217 -13.10 15.41 -5.58
N LYS A 218 -12.87 15.75 -4.31
CA LYS A 218 -11.81 16.68 -3.90
C LYS A 218 -10.43 16.17 -4.27
N LEU A 219 -10.15 14.87 -4.11
CA LEU A 219 -8.86 14.30 -4.47
C LEU A 219 -8.68 14.18 -5.98
N LEU A 220 -9.70 13.76 -6.73
CA LEU A 220 -9.66 13.74 -8.19
C LEU A 220 -9.31 15.13 -8.74
N ALA A 221 -10.01 16.17 -8.28
CA ALA A 221 -9.77 17.56 -8.71
C ALA A 221 -8.37 18.10 -8.35
N LEU A 222 -7.63 17.47 -7.44
CA LEU A 222 -6.27 17.88 -7.05
C LEU A 222 -5.17 17.17 -7.85
N TYR A 223 -5.47 16.02 -8.46
CA TYR A 223 -4.48 15.13 -9.08
C TYR A 223 -4.75 14.80 -10.56
N GLU A 224 -5.85 15.30 -11.14
CA GLU A 224 -6.08 15.42 -12.58
C GLU A 224 -5.38 16.64 -13.19
#